data_AF-A0A4Z1E9D6-F1
#
_entry.id   AF-A0A4Z1E9D6-F1
#
_cell.length_a   1.000
_cell.length_b   1.000
_cell.length_c   1.000
_cell.angle_alpha   90.00
_cell.angle_beta   90.00
_cell.angle_gamma   90.00
#
_symmetry.space_group_name_H-M   'P 1'
#
loop_
_entity.id
_entity.type
_entity.pdbx_description
1 polymer ?
#
loop_
_entity_poly.entity_id
_entity_poly.type
_entity_poly.pdbx_seq_one_letter_code
_entity_poly.pdbx_strand_id
1 'polypeptide(L)'
;MTGLDTRLDALIEVAVIVTDSDLTPLGEGIDIVIAPPPGAVEQMNDVVRTMHTTSGLLDELADGVTMESAREQVLEYVRSFVPEPRKAPLAGNSVGTDRVFLDRDMPEVVEHLHYRIIDVSSIKELSRRWYPRAYYASPKKAGGHRALADIAESIDELRYYRAALFPDGDGPSSADLKKRAALISASPTPAVVAASEGDGAPEAGTTPEG
;
A
#
# COMPACT_ATOMS: atom_id res chain seq x y z
N MET A 1 1.34 10.85 9.82
CA MET A 1 2.76 11.16 10.17
C MET A 1 3.01 12.66 10.05
N THR A 2 4.07 13.19 10.68
CA THR A 2 4.47 14.61 10.56
C THR A 2 5.19 14.94 9.24
N GLY A 3 5.52 13.91 8.45
CA GLY A 3 6.18 14.00 7.15
C GLY A 3 6.58 12.62 6.65
N LEU A 4 7.60 12.55 5.78
CA LEU A 4 8.05 11.33 5.11
C LEU A 4 9.52 10.97 5.37
N ASP A 5 10.27 11.76 6.14
CA ASP A 5 11.62 11.40 6.58
C ASP A 5 11.51 10.42 7.75
N THR A 6 11.88 9.17 7.50
CA THR A 6 11.74 8.07 8.46
C THR A 6 12.66 8.17 9.67
N ARG A 7 13.55 9.16 9.75
CA ARG A 7 14.40 9.43 10.91
C ARG A 7 13.88 10.60 11.73
N LEU A 8 13.32 11.62 11.07
CA LEU A 8 12.91 12.86 11.72
C LEU A 8 11.43 12.90 12.02
N ASP A 9 10.60 12.36 11.13
CA ASP A 9 9.15 12.48 11.23
C ASP A 9 8.54 11.45 12.19
N ALA A 10 7.48 11.86 12.88
CA ALA A 10 6.78 11.04 13.86
C ALA A 10 5.50 10.43 13.26
N LEU A 11 5.19 9.20 13.68
CA LEU A 11 3.87 8.60 13.55
C LEU A 11 2.96 9.20 14.63
N ILE A 12 1.83 9.78 14.22
CA ILE A 12 0.95 10.61 15.08
C ILE A 12 -0.51 10.17 15.06
N GLU A 13 -0.86 9.25 14.17
CA GLU A 13 -2.19 8.62 14.10
C GLU A 13 -1.98 7.25 13.45
N VAL A 14 -2.66 6.22 13.95
CA VAL A 14 -2.69 4.89 13.36
C VAL A 14 -4.11 4.34 13.45
N ALA A 15 -4.60 3.81 12.35
CA ALA A 15 -5.86 3.08 12.32
C ALA A 15 -5.65 1.69 11.73
N VAL A 16 -6.52 0.75 12.10
CA VAL A 16 -6.46 -0.63 11.59
C VAL A 16 -7.87 -1.16 11.38
N ILE A 17 -8.14 -1.70 10.19
CA ILE A 17 -9.32 -2.52 9.90
C ILE A 17 -8.84 -3.91 9.48
N VAL A 18 -9.34 -4.95 10.14
CA VAL A 18 -9.10 -6.34 9.72
C VAL A 18 -10.22 -6.77 8.80
N THR A 19 -9.87 -7.38 7.67
CA THR A 19 -10.82 -7.94 6.71
C THR A 19 -10.60 -9.45 6.55
N ASP A 20 -11.63 -10.15 6.09
CA ASP A 20 -11.45 -11.47 5.50
C ASP A 20 -10.82 -11.40 4.10
N SER A 21 -10.60 -12.56 3.46
CA SER A 21 -10.05 -12.62 2.09
C SER A 21 -10.93 -11.99 1.03
N ASP A 22 -12.21 -11.73 1.34
CA ASP A 22 -13.17 -11.12 0.44
C ASP A 22 -13.30 -9.60 0.62
N LEU A 23 -12.45 -9.01 1.46
CA LEU A 23 -12.43 -7.59 1.80
C LEU A 23 -13.65 -7.15 2.62
N THR A 24 -14.25 -8.07 3.36
CA THR A 24 -15.33 -7.79 4.31
C THR A 24 -14.70 -7.43 5.66
N PRO A 25 -14.96 -6.22 6.22
CA PRO A 25 -14.49 -5.87 7.56
C PRO A 25 -15.03 -6.84 8.62
N LEU A 26 -14.14 -7.31 9.50
CA LEU A 26 -14.49 -8.19 10.61
C LEU A 26 -14.87 -7.44 11.90
N GLY A 27 -14.72 -6.11 11.89
CA GLY A 27 -15.05 -5.19 12.97
C GLY A 27 -15.02 -3.75 12.48
N GLU A 28 -15.32 -2.80 13.38
CA GLU A 28 -15.38 -1.37 13.05
C GLU A 28 -14.00 -0.74 12.80
N GLY A 29 -12.93 -1.42 13.25
CA GLY A 29 -11.59 -0.85 13.26
C GLY A 29 -11.20 -0.27 14.61
N ILE A 30 -9.93 0.12 14.71
CA ILE A 30 -9.43 1.01 15.76
C ILE A 30 -8.81 2.23 15.12
N ASP A 31 -8.85 3.35 15.84
CA ASP A 31 -8.23 4.62 15.46
C ASP A 31 -7.58 5.23 16.70
N ILE A 32 -6.27 5.47 16.63
CA ILE A 32 -5.45 5.86 17.76
C ILE A 32 -4.61 7.06 17.39
N VAL A 33 -4.88 8.19 18.06
CA VAL A 33 -4.05 9.38 18.02
C VAL A 33 -2.86 9.21 18.96
N ILE A 34 -1.66 9.52 18.47
CA ILE A 34 -0.40 9.32 19.18
C ILE A 34 0.23 10.67 19.47
N ALA A 35 0.55 10.91 20.74
CA ALA A 35 1.23 12.11 21.16
C ALA A 35 2.63 12.20 20.50
N PRO A 36 2.92 13.26 19.72
CA PRO A 36 4.20 13.41 19.06
C PRO A 36 5.32 13.74 20.06
N PRO A 37 6.58 13.38 19.77
CA PRO A 37 7.71 13.87 20.55
C PRO A 37 7.87 15.39 20.38
N PRO A 38 8.48 16.09 21.36
CA PRO A 38 8.70 17.53 21.28
C PRO A 38 9.44 17.94 20.01
N GLY A 39 8.96 18.97 19.30
CA GLY A 39 9.56 19.47 18.07
C GLY A 39 9.03 18.83 16.78
N ALA A 40 8.34 17.68 16.86
CA ALA A 40 7.89 16.96 15.66
C ALA A 40 6.74 17.66 14.92
N VAL A 41 5.92 18.45 15.63
CA VAL A 41 4.85 19.23 15.00
C VAL A 41 5.42 20.49 14.36
N GLU A 42 6.43 21.11 14.97
CA GLU A 42 7.06 22.34 14.52
C GLU A 42 7.81 22.16 13.19
N GLN A 43 8.43 20.99 12.97
CA GLN A 43 9.16 20.67 11.74
C GLN A 43 8.28 20.32 10.53
N MET A 44 6.95 20.17 10.71
CA MET A 44 6.04 19.90 9.60
C MET A 44 6.16 20.99 8.53
N ASN A 45 6.26 20.59 7.27
CA ASN A 45 6.12 21.52 6.15
C ASN A 45 4.68 22.04 6.02
N ASP A 46 4.49 23.10 5.23
CA ASP A 46 3.19 23.76 5.08
C ASP A 46 2.09 22.82 4.56
N VAL A 47 2.43 21.86 3.69
CA VAL A 47 1.46 20.91 3.12
C VAL A 47 0.94 19.98 4.21
N VAL A 48 1.84 19.35 4.96
CA VAL A 48 1.49 18.41 6.02
C VAL A 48 0.77 19.12 7.17
N ARG A 49 1.24 20.32 7.54
CA ARG A 49 0.59 21.15 8.56
C ARG A 49 -0.85 21.48 8.16
N THR A 50 -1.06 22.00 6.95
CA THR A 50 -2.39 22.37 6.46
C THR A 50 -3.33 21.17 6.43
N MET A 51 -2.84 20.01 6.00
CA MET A 51 -3.60 18.77 5.95
C MET A 51 -4.11 18.38 7.36
N HIS A 52 -3.21 18.32 8.35
CA HIS A 52 -3.55 17.93 9.72
C HIS A 52 -4.35 19.01 10.48
N THR A 53 -4.19 20.28 10.13
CA THR A 53 -5.06 21.35 10.65
C THR A 53 -6.48 21.20 10.10
N THR A 54 -6.62 20.93 8.80
CA THR A 54 -7.93 20.82 8.16
C THR A 54 -8.70 19.58 8.61
N SER A 55 -8.00 18.48 8.89
CA SER A 55 -8.61 17.24 9.40
C SER A 55 -8.96 17.30 10.89
N GLY A 56 -8.53 18.34 11.62
CA GLY A 56 -8.67 18.46 13.07
C GLY A 56 -7.65 17.64 13.87
N LEU A 57 -6.79 16.86 13.22
CA LEU A 57 -5.84 15.97 13.91
C LEU A 57 -4.90 16.74 14.85
N LEU A 58 -4.43 17.93 14.47
CA LEU A 58 -3.52 18.70 15.33
C LEU A 58 -4.11 19.06 16.70
N ASP A 59 -5.43 19.24 16.77
CA ASP A 59 -6.12 19.60 18.02
C ASP A 59 -6.24 18.38 18.96
N GLU A 60 -6.22 17.17 18.42
CA GLU A 60 -6.31 15.91 19.17
C GLU A 60 -4.95 15.42 19.69
N LEU A 61 -3.83 15.90 19.12
CA LEU A 61 -2.49 15.41 19.47
C LEU A 61 -2.11 15.59 20.95
N ALA A 62 -2.66 16.62 21.60
CA ALA A 62 -2.41 16.89 23.02
C ALA A 62 -2.98 15.81 23.94
N ASP A 63 -4.07 15.18 23.52
CA ASP A 63 -4.75 14.09 24.25
C ASP A 63 -4.37 12.70 23.72
N GLY A 64 -3.45 12.64 22.75
CA GLY A 64 -2.95 11.40 22.17
C GLY A 64 -2.26 10.50 23.20
N VAL A 65 -2.28 9.19 22.94
CA VAL A 65 -1.60 8.21 23.80
C VAL A 65 -0.10 8.14 23.51
N THR A 66 0.68 7.50 24.38
CA THR A 66 2.09 7.24 24.10
C THR A 66 2.25 6.23 22.96
N MET A 67 3.39 6.27 22.26
CA MET A 67 3.71 5.29 21.22
C MET A 67 3.66 3.85 21.75
N GLU A 68 4.14 3.63 22.98
CA GLU A 68 4.08 2.32 23.65
C GLU A 68 2.64 1.82 23.81
N SER A 69 1.74 2.69 24.31
CA SER A 69 0.33 2.33 24.50
C SER A 69 -0.38 2.12 23.15
N ALA A 70 -0.11 2.96 22.15
CA ALA A 70 -0.67 2.80 20.81
C ALA A 70 -0.28 1.44 20.20
N ARG A 71 1.00 1.09 20.32
CA ARG A 71 1.54 -0.18 19.84
C ARG A 71 0.90 -1.38 20.52
N GLU A 72 0.72 -1.35 21.84
CA GLU A 72 0.06 -2.42 22.59
C GLU A 72 -1.39 -2.60 22.14
N GLN A 73 -2.15 -1.51 22.04
CA GLN A 73 -3.55 -1.52 21.60
C GLN A 73 -3.68 -2.06 20.16
N VAL A 74 -2.81 -1.62 19.25
CA VAL A 74 -2.78 -2.12 17.85
C VAL A 74 -2.48 -3.62 17.82
N LEU A 75 -1.47 -4.06 18.57
CA LEU A 75 -1.07 -5.47 18.59
C LEU A 75 -2.17 -6.35 19.18
N GLU A 76 -2.81 -5.92 20.27
CA GLU A 76 -3.94 -6.62 20.88
C GLU A 76 -5.11 -6.73 19.91
N TYR A 77 -5.49 -5.62 19.27
CA TYR A 77 -6.55 -5.59 18.28
C TYR A 77 -6.27 -6.57 17.12
N VAL A 78 -5.07 -6.51 16.53
CA VAL A 78 -4.68 -7.42 15.44
C VAL A 78 -4.71 -8.89 15.90
N ARG A 79 -4.20 -9.20 17.10
CA ARG A 79 -4.19 -10.57 17.64
C ARG A 79 -5.57 -11.12 17.93
N SER A 80 -6.54 -10.27 18.24
CA SER A 80 -7.93 -10.70 18.47
C SER A 80 -8.57 -11.32 17.23
N PHE A 81 -8.16 -10.91 16.03
CA PHE A 81 -8.63 -11.46 14.74
C PHE A 81 -7.63 -12.43 14.10
N VAL A 82 -6.33 -12.19 14.27
CA VAL A 82 -5.24 -12.97 13.67
C VAL A 82 -4.33 -13.48 14.79
N PRO A 83 -4.74 -14.52 15.54
CA PRO A 83 -3.98 -14.98 16.71
C PRO A 83 -2.64 -15.63 16.33
N GLU A 84 -2.58 -16.30 15.17
CA GLU A 84 -1.36 -16.92 14.66
C GLU A 84 -0.45 -15.87 13.99
N PRO A 85 0.83 -15.77 14.41
CA PRO A 85 1.77 -14.83 13.79
C PRO A 85 2.06 -15.22 12.33
N ARG A 86 2.41 -14.21 11.53
CA ARG A 86 2.84 -14.30 10.12
C ARG A 86 1.77 -14.87 9.18
N LYS A 87 0.49 -14.79 9.53
CA LYS A 87 -0.62 -15.22 8.64
C LYS A 87 -1.15 -14.10 7.76
N ALA A 88 -1.43 -12.94 8.34
CA ALA A 88 -2.03 -11.82 7.62
C ALA A 88 -0.96 -10.85 7.08
N PRO A 89 -1.02 -10.45 5.80
CA PRO A 89 -0.18 -9.38 5.27
C PRO A 89 -0.72 -7.99 5.66
N LEU A 90 0.17 -7.00 5.71
CA LEU A 90 -0.23 -5.59 5.79
C LEU A 90 -0.85 -5.15 4.45
N ALA A 91 -1.93 -4.38 4.48
CA ALA A 91 -2.64 -3.93 3.29
C ALA A 91 -3.02 -2.45 3.38
N GLY A 92 -2.98 -1.73 2.24
CA GLY A 92 -3.35 -0.32 2.15
C GLY A 92 -2.89 0.33 0.84
N ASN A 93 -3.20 1.61 0.65
CA ASN A 93 -2.65 2.41 -0.45
C ASN A 93 -1.23 2.85 -0.14
N SER A 94 -0.26 2.57 -1.03
CA SER A 94 1.14 3.01 -0.86
C SER A 94 1.74 2.56 0.48
N VAL A 95 1.25 1.43 1.00
CA VAL A 95 1.47 0.94 2.36
C VAL A 95 2.93 0.56 2.64
N GLY A 96 3.76 0.49 1.60
CA GLY A 96 5.20 0.40 1.74
C GLY A 96 5.79 1.56 2.55
N THR A 97 5.26 2.78 2.42
CA THR A 97 5.69 3.93 3.23
C THR A 97 5.30 3.75 4.69
N ASP A 98 4.04 3.37 4.95
CA ASP A 98 3.54 3.16 6.32
C ASP A 98 4.32 2.05 7.02
N ARG A 99 4.63 0.97 6.28
CA ARG A 99 5.44 -0.14 6.79
C ARG A 99 6.77 0.34 7.35
N VAL A 100 7.45 1.29 6.71
CA VAL A 100 8.76 1.77 7.19
C VAL A 100 8.62 2.49 8.55
N PHE A 101 7.55 3.25 8.76
CA PHE A 101 7.28 3.87 10.06
C PHE A 101 6.87 2.82 11.10
N LEU A 102 6.03 1.85 10.73
CA LEU A 102 5.64 0.76 11.63
C LEU A 102 6.83 -0.13 12.03
N ASP A 103 7.75 -0.44 11.13
CA ASP A 103 8.97 -1.20 11.43
C ASP A 103 9.85 -0.47 12.47
N ARG A 104 9.84 0.87 12.48
CA ARG A 104 10.57 1.71 13.44
C ARG A 104 9.85 1.84 14.78
N ASP A 105 8.56 2.19 14.73
CA ASP A 105 7.79 2.66 15.89
C ASP A 105 6.95 1.56 16.54
N MET A 106 6.57 0.53 15.79
CA MET A 106 5.71 -0.58 16.22
C MET A 106 6.25 -1.95 15.75
N PRO A 107 7.52 -2.29 16.02
CA PRO A 107 8.15 -3.49 15.44
C PRO A 107 7.42 -4.78 15.81
N GLU A 108 6.88 -4.90 17.02
CA GLU A 108 6.13 -6.08 17.46
C GLU A 108 4.83 -6.30 16.66
N VAL A 109 4.19 -5.23 16.18
CA VAL A 109 3.05 -5.32 15.27
C VAL A 109 3.50 -5.89 13.93
N VAL A 110 4.59 -5.37 13.38
CA VAL A 110 5.07 -5.81 12.06
C VAL A 110 5.64 -7.22 12.10
N GLU A 111 6.30 -7.64 13.19
CA GLU A 111 6.78 -9.00 13.40
C GLU A 111 5.64 -10.02 13.47
N HIS A 112 4.48 -9.62 13.99
CA HIS A 112 3.28 -10.45 14.03
C HIS A 112 2.63 -10.60 12.66
N LEU A 113 2.78 -9.62 11.77
CA LEU A 113 2.28 -9.66 10.40
C LEU A 113 3.19 -10.48 9.47
N HIS A 114 2.64 -10.92 8.34
CA HIS A 114 3.42 -11.55 7.29
C HIS A 114 4.33 -10.51 6.58
N TYR A 115 5.46 -10.95 6.03
CA TYR A 115 6.43 -10.06 5.39
C TYR A 115 5.93 -9.43 4.07
N ARG A 116 4.96 -10.06 3.42
CA ARG A 116 4.33 -9.54 2.20
C ARG A 116 3.34 -8.44 2.54
N ILE A 117 3.16 -7.54 1.58
CA ILE A 117 2.15 -6.50 1.63
C ILE A 117 1.17 -6.66 0.46
N ILE A 118 -0.06 -6.17 0.65
CA ILE A 118 -1.03 -5.95 -0.42
C ILE A 118 -1.14 -4.45 -0.63
N ASP A 119 -0.44 -3.94 -1.65
CA ASP A 119 -0.45 -2.51 -1.97
C ASP A 119 -1.50 -2.21 -3.05
N VAL A 120 -2.57 -1.53 -2.65
CA VAL A 120 -3.68 -1.14 -3.54
C VAL A 120 -3.19 -0.19 -4.63
N SER A 121 -2.20 0.66 -4.33
CA SER A 121 -1.61 1.59 -5.30
C SER A 121 -0.85 0.85 -6.42
N SER A 122 -0.33 -0.36 -6.16
CA SER A 122 0.24 -1.19 -7.23
C SER A 122 -0.82 -1.61 -8.24
N ILE A 123 -1.99 -2.04 -7.76
CA ILE A 123 -3.12 -2.45 -8.63
C ILE A 123 -3.67 -1.23 -9.39
N LYS A 124 -3.79 -0.08 -8.73
CA LYS A 124 -4.15 1.20 -9.36
C LYS A 124 -3.23 1.56 -10.52
N GLU A 125 -1.91 1.43 -10.33
CA GLU A 125 -0.92 1.73 -11.37
C GLU A 125 -0.99 0.74 -12.55
N LEU A 126 -1.29 -0.53 -12.30
CA LEU A 126 -1.55 -1.52 -13.34
C LEU A 126 -2.85 -1.21 -14.09
N SER A 127 -3.93 -0.87 -13.37
CA SER A 127 -5.20 -0.44 -13.96
C SER A 127 -5.00 0.75 -14.89
N ARG A 128 -4.20 1.75 -14.48
CA ARG A 128 -3.92 2.95 -15.27
C ARG A 128 -3.26 2.63 -16.61
N ARG A 129 -2.39 1.63 -16.66
CA ARG A 129 -1.62 1.25 -17.86
C ARG A 129 -2.34 0.25 -18.74
N TRP A 130 -2.94 -0.77 -18.14
CA TRP A 130 -3.51 -1.90 -18.87
C TRP A 130 -5.01 -1.72 -19.13
N TYR A 131 -5.72 -1.02 -18.24
CA TYR A 131 -7.17 -0.85 -18.31
C TYR A 131 -7.60 0.60 -18.01
N PRO A 132 -7.22 1.59 -18.84
CA PRO A 132 -7.48 3.01 -18.56
C PRO A 132 -8.95 3.33 -18.26
N ARG A 133 -9.90 2.62 -18.90
CA ARG A 133 -11.33 2.78 -18.66
C ARG A 133 -11.72 2.44 -17.21
N ALA A 134 -11.15 1.39 -16.64
CA ALA A 134 -11.38 1.04 -15.24
C ALA A 134 -10.73 2.07 -14.30
N TYR A 135 -9.52 2.53 -14.63
CA TYR A 135 -8.87 3.57 -13.83
C TYR A 135 -9.71 4.86 -13.74
N TYR A 136 -10.17 5.41 -14.87
CA TYR A 136 -10.95 6.64 -14.87
C TYR A 136 -12.38 6.48 -14.31
N ALA A 137 -12.88 5.25 -14.20
CA ALA A 137 -14.18 4.95 -13.60
C ALA A 137 -14.10 4.58 -12.10
N SER A 138 -12.90 4.56 -11.52
CA SER A 138 -12.71 4.31 -10.10
C SER A 138 -13.46 5.36 -9.24
N PRO A 139 -14.01 4.95 -8.09
CA PRO A 139 -14.67 5.88 -7.17
C PRO A 139 -13.74 7.02 -6.76
N LYS A 140 -14.28 8.24 -6.69
CA LYS A 140 -13.53 9.37 -6.14
C LYS A 140 -13.42 9.20 -4.62
N LYS A 141 -12.23 9.45 -4.09
CA LYS A 141 -12.00 9.59 -2.65
C LYS A 141 -12.80 10.79 -2.12
N ALA A 142 -13.49 10.61 -1.00
CA ALA A 142 -14.31 11.65 -0.38
C ALA A 142 -13.43 12.73 0.25
N GLY A 143 -12.22 12.37 0.68
CA GLY A 143 -11.26 13.27 1.32
C GLY A 143 -11.59 13.48 2.80
N GLY A 144 -10.56 13.59 3.62
CA GLY A 144 -10.69 13.70 5.09
C GLY A 144 -9.36 13.57 5.82
N HIS A 145 -8.40 12.83 5.23
CA HIS A 145 -7.03 12.66 5.76
C HIS A 145 -6.99 12.18 7.21
N ARG A 146 -8.00 11.39 7.61
CA ARG A 146 -8.05 10.69 8.89
C ARG A 146 -7.80 9.22 8.63
N ALA A 147 -6.95 8.60 9.46
CA ALA A 147 -6.43 7.27 9.18
C ALA A 147 -7.52 6.22 8.94
N LEU A 148 -8.58 6.17 9.76
CA LEU A 148 -9.64 5.17 9.62
C LEU A 148 -10.46 5.35 8.32
N ALA A 149 -10.78 6.60 7.97
CA ALA A 149 -11.49 6.91 6.74
C ALA A 149 -10.64 6.56 5.50
N ASP A 150 -9.35 6.89 5.52
CA ASP A 150 -8.42 6.60 4.43
C ASP A 150 -8.24 5.08 4.22
N ILE A 151 -8.28 4.27 5.30
CA ILE A 151 -8.26 2.80 5.21
C ILE A 151 -9.56 2.26 4.62
N ALA A 152 -10.72 2.77 5.05
CA ALA A 152 -12.00 2.37 4.48
C ALA A 152 -12.05 2.66 2.97
N GLU A 153 -11.59 3.84 2.55
CA GLU A 153 -11.46 4.18 1.13
C GLU A 153 -10.47 3.26 0.38
N SER A 154 -9.39 2.84 1.03
CA SER A 154 -8.42 1.89 0.45
C SER A 154 -9.06 0.51 0.21
N ILE A 155 -9.88 0.05 1.15
CA ILE A 155 -10.65 -1.21 1.05
C ILE A 155 -11.65 -1.10 -0.11
N ASP A 156 -12.40 -0.01 -0.19
CA ASP A 156 -13.37 0.22 -1.26
C ASP A 156 -12.72 0.34 -2.64
N GLU A 157 -11.56 1.01 -2.72
CA GLU A 157 -10.77 1.07 -3.95
C GLU A 157 -10.32 -0.34 -4.39
N LEU A 158 -9.87 -1.18 -3.45
CA LEU A 158 -9.48 -2.56 -3.77
C LEU A 158 -10.68 -3.44 -4.16
N ARG A 159 -11.83 -3.27 -3.50
CA ARG A 159 -13.10 -3.94 -3.87
C ARG A 159 -13.51 -3.57 -5.29
N TYR A 160 -13.39 -2.30 -5.65
CA TYR A 160 -13.63 -1.84 -7.01
C TYR A 160 -12.70 -2.53 -8.02
N TYR A 161 -11.38 -2.54 -7.77
CA TYR A 161 -10.46 -3.21 -8.70
C TYR A 161 -10.67 -4.71 -8.78
N ARG A 162 -11.03 -5.37 -7.68
CA ARG A 162 -11.41 -6.79 -7.68
C ARG A 162 -12.56 -7.04 -8.66
N ALA A 163 -13.62 -6.24 -8.58
CA ALA A 163 -14.79 -6.37 -9.46
C ALA A 163 -14.52 -5.94 -10.92
N ALA A 164 -13.62 -4.97 -11.14
CA ALA A 164 -13.39 -4.40 -12.47
C ALA A 164 -12.30 -5.11 -13.29
N LEU A 165 -11.29 -5.69 -12.64
CA LEU A 165 -10.07 -6.17 -13.29
C LEU A 165 -9.86 -7.69 -13.18
N PHE A 166 -10.46 -8.34 -12.19
CA PHE A 166 -10.26 -9.76 -11.93
C PHE A 166 -11.50 -10.57 -12.34
N PRO A 167 -11.32 -11.84 -12.75
CA PRO A 167 -12.44 -12.72 -13.07
C PRO A 167 -13.36 -12.95 -11.87
N ASP A 168 -14.65 -13.10 -12.12
CA ASP A 168 -15.62 -13.54 -11.11
C ASP A 168 -15.42 -15.01 -10.73
N GLY A 169 -15.86 -15.37 -9.52
CA GLY A 169 -15.79 -16.74 -8.99
C GLY A 169 -14.34 -17.25 -8.90
N ASP A 170 -14.11 -18.49 -9.32
CA ASP A 170 -12.80 -19.14 -9.28
C ASP A 170 -11.89 -18.76 -10.48
N GLY A 171 -12.39 -17.93 -11.39
CA GLY A 171 -11.68 -17.52 -12.59
C GLY A 171 -11.46 -18.63 -13.64
N PRO A 172 -10.45 -18.49 -14.52
CA PRO A 172 -10.23 -19.44 -15.61
C PRO A 172 -9.90 -20.85 -15.13
N SER A 173 -10.30 -21.86 -15.91
CA SER A 173 -10.04 -23.25 -15.57
C SER A 173 -8.53 -23.57 -15.46
N SER A 174 -8.17 -24.59 -14.70
CA SER A 174 -6.76 -25.04 -14.62
C SER A 174 -6.18 -25.40 -15.98
N ALA A 175 -6.99 -25.86 -16.92
CA ALA A 175 -6.55 -26.15 -18.29
C ALA A 175 -6.21 -24.86 -19.06
N ASP A 176 -7.02 -23.82 -18.95
CA ASP A 176 -6.77 -22.52 -19.58
C ASP A 176 -5.54 -21.84 -18.99
N LEU A 177 -5.38 -21.91 -17.66
CA LEU A 177 -4.21 -21.36 -16.96
C LEU A 177 -2.92 -22.07 -17.38
N LYS A 178 -2.93 -23.40 -17.54
CA LYS A 178 -1.75 -24.16 -18.04
C LYS A 178 -1.37 -23.76 -19.46
N LYS A 179 -2.34 -23.52 -20.34
CA LYS A 179 -2.06 -23.04 -21.71
C LYS A 179 -1.42 -21.65 -21.69
N ARG A 180 -1.96 -20.72 -20.90
CA ARG A 180 -1.39 -19.37 -20.73
C ARG A 180 0.03 -19.43 -20.16
N ALA A 181 0.26 -20.27 -19.15
CA ALA A 181 1.59 -20.48 -18.58
C ALA A 181 2.60 -20.99 -19.62
N ALA A 182 2.22 -21.98 -20.44
CA ALA A 182 3.08 -22.50 -21.50
C ALA A 182 3.47 -21.43 -22.54
N LEU A 183 2.55 -20.52 -22.89
CA LEU A 183 2.82 -19.40 -23.80
C LEU A 183 3.88 -18.44 -23.20
N ILE A 184 3.76 -18.10 -21.92
CA ILE A 184 4.76 -17.24 -21.25
C ILE A 184 6.10 -17.95 -21.11
N SER A 185 6.11 -19.24 -20.76
CA SER A 185 7.34 -20.03 -20.67
C SER A 185 8.06 -20.20 -22.01
N ALA A 186 7.34 -20.17 -23.13
CA ALA A 186 7.92 -20.21 -24.47
C ALA A 186 8.57 -18.87 -24.89
N SER A 187 8.25 -17.76 -24.23
CA SER A 187 8.82 -16.44 -24.48
C SER A 187 9.15 -15.72 -23.16
N PRO A 188 10.12 -16.25 -22.38
CA PRO A 188 10.44 -15.67 -21.09
C PRO A 188 11.15 -14.32 -21.27
N THR A 189 11.00 -13.41 -20.32
CA THR A 189 11.56 -12.05 -20.40
C THR A 189 13.04 -12.00 -20.80
N PRO A 190 13.96 -12.82 -20.27
CA PRO A 190 15.35 -12.80 -20.71
C PRO A 190 15.55 -13.09 -22.21
N ALA A 191 14.73 -13.98 -22.78
CA ALA A 191 14.79 -14.29 -24.20
C ALA A 191 14.25 -13.13 -25.06
N VAL A 192 13.20 -12.46 -24.60
CA VAL A 192 12.65 -11.26 -25.27
C VAL A 192 13.67 -10.13 -25.28
N VAL A 193 14.36 -9.90 -24.15
CA VAL A 193 15.41 -8.87 -24.04
C VAL A 193 16.58 -9.19 -24.97
N ALA A 194 17.09 -10.42 -24.95
CA ALA A 194 18.21 -10.82 -25.82
C ALA A 194 17.88 -10.68 -27.32
N ALA A 195 16.64 -10.95 -27.74
CA ALA A 195 16.21 -10.75 -29.12
C ALA A 195 16.15 -9.27 -29.54
N SER A 196 15.92 -8.35 -28.59
CA SER A 196 15.89 -6.90 -28.86
C SER A 196 17.28 -6.25 -28.96
N GLU A 197 18.31 -6.85 -28.35
CA GLU A 197 19.70 -6.37 -28.41
C GLU A 197 20.43 -6.78 -29.70
N GLY A 198 19.96 -7.83 -30.38
CA GLY A 198 20.55 -8.34 -31.63
C GLY A 198 20.24 -7.53 -32.89
N ASP A 199 19.34 -6.54 -32.82
CA ASP A 199 18.85 -5.77 -33.98
C ASP A 199 19.43 -4.33 -34.05
N GLY A 200 20.51 -4.06 -33.30
CA GLY A 200 21.05 -2.71 -33.10
C GLY A 200 22.57 -2.57 -33.18
N ALA A 201 23.15 -2.74 -34.36
CA ALA A 201 24.41 -2.07 -34.73
C ALA A 201 24.50 -1.88 -36.27
N PRO A 202 24.36 -0.65 -36.81
CA PRO A 202 24.86 -0.39 -38.15
C PRO A 202 26.39 -0.37 -38.11
N GLU A 203 27.02 -1.20 -38.94
CA GLU A 203 28.46 -1.11 -39.21
C GLU A 203 28.79 0.33 -39.66
N ALA A 204 29.64 1.01 -38.89
CA ALA A 204 30.19 2.30 -39.29
C ALA A 204 30.96 2.09 -40.59
N GLY A 205 30.39 2.64 -41.67
CA GLY A 205 30.91 2.53 -43.02
C GLY A 205 32.37 2.96 -43.12
N THR A 206 33.14 2.12 -43.79
CA THR A 206 34.46 2.37 -44.34
C THR A 206 34.48 3.65 -45.17
N THR A 207 35.29 4.62 -44.77
CA THR A 207 35.74 5.73 -45.62
C THR A 207 36.73 5.20 -46.66
N PRO A 208 36.54 5.42 -47.97
CA PRO A 208 37.63 5.33 -48.92
C PRO A 208 38.30 6.69 -49.10
N GLU A 209 39.62 6.67 -49.12
CA GLU A 209 40.49 7.79 -49.50
C GLU A 209 40.21 8.25 -50.93
N GLY A 210 40.32 9.57 -51.15
CA GLY A 210 40.23 10.23 -52.45
C GLY A 210 40.21 11.74 -52.32
#